data_AF-A0A4V1RX44-F1
#
_entry.id   AF-A0A4V1RX44-F1
#
_cell.length_a   1.000
_cell.length_b   1.000
_cell.length_c   1.000
_cell.angle_alpha   90.00
_cell.angle_beta   90.00
_cell.angle_gamma   90.00
#
_symmetry.space_group_name_H-M   'P 1'
#
loop_
_entity.id
_entity.type
_entity.pdbx_description
1 polymer ?
#
loop_
_entity_poly.entity_id
_entity_poly.type
_entity_poly.pdbx_seq_one_letter_code
_entity_poly.pdbx_strand_id
1 'polypeptide(L)'
;MMALLCETAPAFEDTWIECLGDLGRYRMAIENNDIREREVWVGVSRHWYSKASDRSPTTGRLYHHLAILARPNALQQLYYYTKSLCVPIPFSSARESIMTLFNSTPSGGPTRLAPLDAAFVRAHGILFSGKPRDQLDEAIETFIGLLGPFIKKSPKQWLEKG
;
A
#
# COMPACT_ATOMS: atom_id res chain seq x y z
N MET A 1 8.90 0.60 -27.11
CA MET A 1 8.92 -0.78 -27.68
C MET A 1 7.97 -1.71 -26.94
N MET A 2 7.94 -1.78 -25.60
CA MET A 2 7.01 -2.65 -24.85
C MET A 2 5.53 -2.23 -24.90
N ALA A 3 5.21 -0.92 -24.89
CA ALA A 3 3.83 -0.46 -25.04
C ALA A 3 3.19 -0.88 -26.39
N LEU A 4 4.01 -0.96 -27.45
CA LEU A 4 3.59 -1.43 -28.78
C LEU A 4 3.26 -2.93 -28.78
N LEU A 5 3.85 -3.72 -27.87
CA LEU A 5 3.52 -5.15 -27.70
C LEU A 5 2.16 -5.36 -27.05
N CYS A 6 1.72 -4.46 -26.16
CA CYS A 6 0.36 -4.47 -25.65
C CYS A 6 -0.68 -4.30 -26.78
N GLU A 7 -0.34 -3.52 -27.80
CA GLU A 7 -1.22 -3.24 -28.94
C GLU A 7 -1.18 -4.34 -30.01
N THR A 8 -0.06 -5.06 -30.14
CA THR A 8 0.17 -6.03 -31.23
C THR A 8 0.02 -7.49 -30.83
N ALA A 9 0.05 -7.81 -29.53
CA ALA A 9 -0.11 -9.17 -29.02
C ALA A 9 -1.11 -9.23 -27.84
N PRO A 10 -2.42 -9.02 -28.09
CA PRO A 10 -3.44 -8.89 -27.04
C PRO A 10 -3.60 -10.15 -26.18
N ALA A 11 -3.22 -11.32 -26.70
CA ALA A 11 -3.24 -12.58 -25.95
C ALA A 11 -2.35 -12.57 -24.69
N PHE A 12 -1.38 -11.67 -24.59
CA PHE A 12 -0.47 -11.53 -23.46
C PHE A 12 -0.58 -10.16 -22.78
N GLU A 13 -1.64 -9.40 -23.06
CA GLU A 13 -1.82 -8.03 -22.58
C GLU A 13 -1.65 -7.94 -21.05
N ASP A 14 -2.23 -8.87 -20.30
CA ASP A 14 -2.14 -8.91 -18.84
C ASP A 14 -0.69 -9.09 -18.34
N THR A 15 0.08 -9.95 -19.01
CA THR A 15 1.51 -10.15 -18.72
C THR A 15 2.31 -8.88 -19.02
N TRP A 16 2.03 -8.23 -20.15
CA TRP A 16 2.74 -7.01 -20.52
C TRP A 16 2.46 -5.84 -19.59
N ILE A 17 1.20 -5.66 -19.16
CA ILE A 17 0.81 -4.61 -18.20
C ILE A 17 1.60 -4.77 -16.90
N GLU A 18 1.73 -5.99 -16.39
CA GLU A 18 2.54 -6.24 -15.19
C GLU A 18 4.03 -5.97 -15.42
N CYS A 19 4.60 -6.45 -16.53
CA CYS A 19 6.00 -6.17 -16.86
C CYS A 19 6.30 -4.67 -16.96
N LEU A 20 5.37 -3.86 -17.47
CA LEU A 20 5.50 -2.40 -17.50
C LEU A 20 5.50 -1.79 -16.08
N GLY A 21 4.68 -2.35 -15.18
CA GLY A 21 4.72 -2.00 -13.75
C GLY A 21 6.09 -2.30 -13.12
N ASP A 22 6.64 -3.47 -13.41
CA ASP A 22 7.97 -3.87 -12.94
C ASP A 22 9.11 -3.02 -13.49
N LEU A 23 9.10 -2.71 -14.78
CA LEU A 23 10.10 -1.83 -15.39
C LEU A 23 10.12 -0.45 -14.72
N GLY A 24 8.93 0.12 -14.45
CA GLY A 24 8.83 1.38 -13.71
C GLY A 24 9.40 1.25 -12.29
N ARG A 25 9.11 0.14 -11.60
CA ARG A 25 9.61 -0.13 -10.25
C ARG A 25 11.13 -0.32 -10.22
N TYR A 26 11.71 -1.02 -11.19
CA TYR A 26 13.17 -1.19 -11.30
C TYR A 26 13.86 0.13 -11.62
N ARG A 27 13.30 0.93 -12.54
CA ARG A 27 13.84 2.27 -12.84
C ARG A 27 13.80 3.18 -11.60
N MET A 28 12.71 3.14 -10.82
CA MET A 28 12.64 3.82 -9.53
C MET A 28 13.73 3.34 -8.55
N ALA A 29 14.03 2.05 -8.52
CA ALA A 29 14.98 1.46 -7.57
C ALA A 29 16.45 1.79 -7.87
N ILE A 30 16.81 2.00 -9.15
CA ILE A 30 18.17 2.38 -9.55
C ILE A 30 18.39 3.91 -9.53
N GLU A 31 17.32 4.70 -9.48
CA GLU A 31 17.39 6.15 -9.44
C GLU A 31 17.71 6.63 -8.02
N ASN A 32 18.98 7.00 -7.80
CA ASN A 32 19.53 7.32 -6.49
C ASN A 32 19.67 8.84 -6.24
N ASN A 33 19.65 9.66 -7.30
CA ASN A 33 20.09 11.06 -7.20
C ASN A 33 18.93 12.05 -7.36
N ASP A 34 17.87 11.71 -8.10
CA ASP A 34 16.72 12.60 -8.32
C ASP A 34 15.43 12.04 -7.69
N ILE A 35 15.00 12.68 -6.60
CA ILE A 35 13.75 12.35 -5.89
C ILE A 35 12.53 12.57 -6.80
N ARG A 36 12.54 13.58 -7.66
CA ARG A 36 11.41 13.88 -8.57
C ARG A 36 11.29 12.81 -9.64
N GLU A 37 12.41 12.37 -10.23
CA GLU A 37 12.38 11.24 -11.16
C GLU A 37 11.86 9.98 -10.47
N ARG A 38 12.30 9.72 -9.23
CA ARG A 38 11.82 8.59 -8.45
C ARG A 38 10.30 8.63 -8.25
N GLU A 39 9.74 9.79 -7.91
CA GLU A 39 8.29 9.98 -7.78
C GLU A 39 7.54 9.76 -9.09
N VAL A 40 8.09 10.21 -10.23
CA VAL A 40 7.53 9.94 -11.55
C VAL A 40 7.46 8.43 -11.80
N TRP A 41 8.54 7.70 -11.54
CA TRP A 41 8.57 6.25 -11.75
C TRP A 41 7.69 5.47 -10.77
N VAL A 42 7.51 5.96 -9.55
CA VAL A 42 6.46 5.46 -8.62
C VAL A 42 5.09 5.61 -9.27
N GLY A 43 4.78 6.79 -9.83
CA GLY A 43 3.51 7.07 -10.49
C GLY A 43 3.27 6.16 -11.71
N VAL A 44 4.28 6.00 -12.57
CA VAL A 44 4.23 5.10 -13.72
C VAL A 44 3.99 3.66 -13.30
N SER A 45 4.77 3.17 -12.33
CA SER A 45 4.62 1.79 -11.83
C SER A 45 3.24 1.57 -11.22
N ARG A 46 2.75 2.51 -10.40
CA ARG A 46 1.42 2.46 -9.79
C ARG A 46 0.32 2.41 -10.84
N HIS A 47 0.40 3.24 -11.89
CA HIS A 47 -0.59 3.24 -12.98
C HIS A 47 -0.74 1.85 -13.61
N TRP A 48 0.39 1.20 -13.96
CA TRP A 48 0.38 -0.12 -14.58
C TRP A 48 -0.12 -1.20 -13.63
N TYR A 49 0.31 -1.19 -12.37
CA TYR A 49 -0.17 -2.15 -11.38
C TYR A 49 -1.65 -1.97 -11.05
N SER A 50 -2.17 -0.74 -11.00
CA SER A 50 -3.61 -0.48 -10.85
C SER A 50 -4.39 -1.10 -12.02
N LYS A 51 -3.97 -0.80 -13.27
CA LYS A 51 -4.58 -1.38 -14.48
C LYS A 51 -4.53 -2.91 -14.48
N ALA A 52 -3.41 -3.51 -14.08
CA ALA A 52 -3.30 -4.97 -13.95
C ALA A 52 -4.27 -5.50 -12.91
N SER A 53 -4.39 -4.83 -11.77
CA SER A 53 -5.23 -5.27 -10.65
C SER A 53 -6.73 -5.15 -10.95
N ASP A 54 -7.14 -4.20 -11.78
CA ASP A 54 -8.53 -4.07 -12.24
C ASP A 54 -8.93 -5.23 -13.17
N ARG A 55 -7.97 -5.70 -13.97
CA ARG A 55 -8.18 -6.83 -14.91
C ARG A 55 -8.07 -8.18 -14.23
N SER A 56 -7.23 -8.29 -13.21
CA SER A 56 -6.98 -9.52 -12.44
C SER A 56 -7.22 -9.28 -10.94
N PRO A 57 -8.45 -8.98 -10.51
CA PRO A 57 -8.75 -8.59 -9.13
C PRO A 57 -8.55 -9.71 -8.11
N THR A 58 -8.39 -10.95 -8.57
CA THR A 58 -8.15 -12.11 -7.71
C THR A 58 -6.69 -12.32 -7.35
N THR A 59 -5.76 -11.58 -7.97
CA THR A 59 -4.32 -11.86 -7.93
C THR A 59 -3.61 -11.01 -6.88
N GLY A 60 -3.23 -11.64 -5.77
CA GLY A 60 -2.66 -10.97 -4.60
C GLY A 60 -1.35 -10.24 -4.83
N ARG A 61 -0.47 -10.76 -5.70
CA ARG A 61 0.87 -10.17 -5.93
C ARG A 61 0.79 -8.75 -6.53
N LEU A 62 -0.27 -8.45 -7.31
CA LEU A 62 -0.48 -7.11 -7.87
C LEU A 62 -0.71 -6.07 -6.76
N TYR A 63 -1.53 -6.43 -5.77
CA TYR A 63 -1.76 -5.60 -4.60
C TYR A 63 -0.52 -5.52 -3.70
N HIS A 64 0.31 -6.56 -3.62
CA HIS A 64 1.59 -6.48 -2.91
C HIS A 64 2.52 -5.41 -3.52
N HIS A 65 2.62 -5.35 -4.85
CA HIS A 65 3.38 -4.30 -5.52
C HIS A 65 2.79 -2.90 -5.29
N LEU A 66 1.46 -2.76 -5.34
CA LEU A 66 0.80 -1.49 -4.99
C LEU A 66 1.07 -1.08 -3.54
N ALA A 67 1.15 -2.02 -2.61
CA ALA A 67 1.51 -1.74 -1.22
C ALA A 67 2.92 -1.16 -1.12
N ILE A 68 3.90 -1.73 -1.81
CA ILE A 68 5.28 -1.19 -1.82
C ILE A 68 5.30 0.27 -2.33
N LEU A 69 4.53 0.55 -3.39
CA LEU A 69 4.46 1.86 -4.04
C LEU A 69 3.59 2.89 -3.31
N ALA A 70 2.84 2.47 -2.29
CA ALA A 70 1.99 3.35 -1.50
C ALA A 70 2.78 4.16 -0.46
N ARG A 71 4.08 3.91 -0.26
CA ARG A 71 4.91 4.71 0.66
C ARG A 71 4.92 6.19 0.23
N PRO A 72 4.86 7.14 1.19
CA PRO A 72 4.82 6.94 2.66
C PRO A 72 3.40 6.75 3.26
N ASN A 73 2.34 6.60 2.46
CA ASN A 73 0.96 6.47 2.95
C ASN A 73 0.75 5.10 3.65
N ALA A 74 0.79 5.10 4.98
CA ALA A 74 0.64 3.90 5.79
C ALA A 74 -0.75 3.24 5.67
N LEU A 75 -1.81 4.03 5.48
CA LEU A 75 -3.17 3.50 5.33
C LEU A 75 -3.34 2.76 4.01
N GLN A 76 -2.85 3.34 2.90
CA GLN A 76 -2.85 2.66 1.60
C GLN A 76 -1.96 1.42 1.63
N GLN A 77 -0.79 1.47 2.29
CA GLN A 77 0.06 0.29 2.48
C GLN A 77 -0.70 -0.83 3.21
N LEU A 78 -1.33 -0.52 4.34
CA LEU A 78 -2.13 -1.47 5.11
C LEU A 78 -3.24 -2.07 4.24
N TYR A 79 -4.02 -1.23 3.54
CA TYR A 79 -5.07 -1.66 2.63
C TYR A 79 -4.56 -2.66 1.59
N TYR A 80 -3.50 -2.30 0.86
CA TYR A 80 -3.01 -3.13 -0.23
C TYR A 80 -2.35 -4.43 0.26
N TYR A 81 -1.60 -4.42 1.37
CA TYR A 81 -1.08 -5.65 1.95
C TYR A 81 -2.20 -6.56 2.44
N THR A 82 -3.23 -6.02 3.10
CA THR A 82 -4.40 -6.82 3.50
C THR A 82 -5.12 -7.38 2.28
N LYS A 83 -5.37 -6.57 1.25
CA LYS A 83 -6.00 -7.02 0.01
C LYS A 83 -5.19 -8.14 -0.66
N SER A 84 -3.87 -8.01 -0.70
CA SER A 84 -2.94 -9.03 -1.22
C SER A 84 -3.10 -10.40 -0.54
N LEU A 85 -3.44 -10.41 0.76
CA LEU A 85 -3.65 -11.61 1.56
C LEU A 85 -5.08 -12.17 1.51
N CYS A 86 -6.07 -11.34 1.17
CA CYS A 86 -7.49 -11.68 1.27
C CYS A 86 -8.18 -11.97 -0.08
N VAL A 87 -7.52 -11.72 -1.21
CA VAL A 87 -8.06 -12.10 -2.53
C VAL A 87 -7.96 -13.61 -2.79
N PRO A 88 -8.77 -14.17 -3.71
CA PRO A 88 -8.81 -15.62 -3.97
C PRO A 88 -7.46 -16.29 -4.27
N ILE A 89 -6.53 -15.59 -4.91
CA ILE A 89 -5.15 -16.06 -5.13
C ILE A 89 -4.23 -15.20 -4.26
N PRO A 90 -4.08 -15.52 -2.96
CA PRO A 90 -3.34 -14.68 -2.04
C PRO A 90 -1.84 -14.73 -2.31
N PHE A 91 -1.13 -13.66 -1.96
CA PHE A 91 0.33 -13.62 -2.03
C PHE A 91 0.93 -13.68 -0.62
N SER A 92 1.41 -14.86 -0.22
CA SER A 92 1.82 -15.15 1.15
C SER A 92 2.97 -14.28 1.66
N SER A 93 3.90 -13.85 0.80
CA SER A 93 5.01 -12.95 1.19
C SER A 93 4.53 -11.58 1.68
N ALA A 94 3.28 -11.18 1.40
CA ALA A 94 2.68 -9.98 1.99
C ALA A 94 2.59 -10.06 3.52
N ARG A 95 2.50 -11.26 4.11
CA ARG A 95 2.47 -11.45 5.58
C ARG A 95 3.76 -11.01 6.25
N GLU A 96 4.91 -11.22 5.63
CA GLU A 96 6.19 -10.74 6.14
C GLU A 96 6.37 -9.25 5.85
N SER A 97 5.99 -8.83 4.64
CA SER A 97 6.14 -7.43 4.21
C SER A 97 5.33 -6.46 5.08
N ILE A 98 4.10 -6.81 5.44
CA ILE A 98 3.22 -5.96 6.28
C ILE A 98 3.76 -5.79 7.71
N MET A 99 4.56 -6.74 8.22
CA MET A 99 5.17 -6.58 9.54
C MET A 99 6.15 -5.41 9.59
N THR A 100 6.78 -5.05 8.47
CA THR A 100 7.64 -3.87 8.40
C THR A 100 6.86 -2.59 8.63
N LEU A 101 5.61 -2.52 8.15
CA LEU A 101 4.71 -1.40 8.42
C LEU A 101 4.41 -1.31 9.91
N PHE A 102 3.99 -2.41 10.54
CA PHE A 102 3.65 -2.43 11.96
C PHE A 102 4.85 -2.09 12.85
N ASN A 103 6.03 -2.66 12.56
CA ASN A 103 7.26 -2.43 13.32
C ASN A 103 7.85 -1.03 13.13
N SER A 104 7.57 -0.36 12.01
CA SER A 104 7.99 1.03 11.77
C SER A 104 7.20 2.06 12.57
N THR A 105 6.18 1.62 13.33
CA THR A 105 5.30 2.44 14.14
C THR A 105 5.70 2.40 15.63
N PRO A 106 6.88 2.93 15.98
CA PRO A 106 6.91 3.77 17.17
C PRO A 106 7.82 5.00 16.99
N SER A 107 7.23 6.19 17.17
CA SER A 107 7.86 7.38 17.75
C SER A 107 9.33 7.67 17.37
N GLY A 108 9.62 8.16 16.16
CA GLY A 108 10.94 8.76 15.90
C GLY A 108 11.41 8.93 14.46
N GLY A 109 10.72 8.37 13.45
CA GLY A 109 11.11 8.53 12.04
C GLY A 109 10.75 9.91 11.44
N PRO A 110 11.44 10.34 10.37
CA PRO A 110 11.26 11.65 9.73
C PRO A 110 9.88 11.90 9.10
N THR A 111 9.04 10.86 8.99
CA THR A 111 7.66 10.96 8.50
C THR A 111 6.71 10.50 9.60
N ARG A 112 6.45 11.38 10.58
CA ARG A 112 5.54 11.06 11.69
C ARG A 112 4.11 10.95 11.15
N LEU A 113 3.54 9.76 11.19
CA LEU A 113 2.13 9.53 10.85
C LEU A 113 1.24 10.42 11.70
N ALA A 114 0.12 10.85 11.13
CA ALA A 114 -0.91 11.53 11.89
C ALA A 114 -1.35 10.62 13.06
N PRO A 115 -1.65 11.18 14.26
CA PRO A 115 -2.00 10.36 15.42
C PRO A 115 -3.14 9.36 15.17
N LEU A 116 -4.13 9.75 14.36
CA LEU A 116 -5.24 8.89 13.95
C LEU A 116 -4.75 7.68 13.14
N ASP A 117 -3.96 7.92 12.09
CA ASP A 117 -3.44 6.88 11.20
C ASP A 117 -2.50 5.93 11.96
N ALA A 118 -1.68 6.48 12.86
CA ALA A 118 -0.79 5.69 13.73
C ALA A 118 -1.59 4.77 14.67
N ALA A 119 -2.65 5.29 15.30
CA ALA A 119 -3.53 4.49 16.16
C ALA A 119 -4.25 3.39 15.37
N PHE A 120 -4.73 3.69 14.16
CA PHE A 120 -5.37 2.72 13.28
C PHE A 120 -4.42 1.58 12.88
N VAL A 121 -3.20 1.92 12.44
CA VAL A 121 -2.16 0.95 12.07
C VAL A 121 -1.72 0.13 13.29
N ARG A 122 -1.59 0.73 14.48
CA ARG A 122 -1.25 0.00 15.71
C ARG A 122 -2.30 -1.05 16.06
N ALA A 123 -3.58 -0.69 16.07
CA ALA A 123 -4.66 -1.63 16.38
C ALA A 123 -4.67 -2.83 15.40
N HIS A 124 -4.51 -2.55 14.09
CA HIS A 124 -4.41 -3.60 13.08
C HIS A 124 -3.14 -4.44 13.22
N GLY A 125 -2.02 -3.83 13.61
CA GLY A 125 -0.78 -4.55 13.87
C GLY A 125 -0.93 -5.58 14.99
N ILE A 126 -1.57 -5.20 16.10
CA ILE A 126 -1.85 -6.11 17.22
C ILE A 126 -2.82 -7.23 16.80
N LEU A 127 -3.89 -6.89 16.09
CA LEU A 127 -4.84 -7.88 15.56
C LEU A 127 -4.15 -8.89 14.63
N PHE A 128 -3.29 -8.41 13.73
CA PHE A 128 -2.64 -9.22 12.73
C PHE A 128 -1.54 -10.12 13.32
N SER A 129 -0.70 -9.58 14.21
CA SER A 129 0.40 -10.32 14.84
C SER A 129 -0.07 -11.20 16.02
N GLY A 130 -1.22 -10.87 16.60
CA GLY A 130 -1.73 -11.47 17.83
C GLY A 130 -0.93 -11.07 19.08
N LYS A 131 -0.05 -10.05 19.02
CA LYS A 131 0.79 -9.61 20.14
C LYS A 131 1.14 -8.10 20.06
N PRO A 132 1.16 -7.37 21.19
CA PRO A 132 0.68 -7.74 22.53
C PRO A 132 -0.86 -7.71 22.62
N ARG A 133 -1.49 -8.85 22.97
CA ARG A 133 -2.97 -9.01 23.00
C ARG A 133 -3.63 -8.16 24.08
N ASP A 134 -2.97 -8.00 25.22
CA ASP A 134 -3.38 -7.20 26.37
C ASP A 134 -3.52 -5.71 26.05
N GLN A 135 -2.86 -5.23 24.99
CA GLN A 135 -2.92 -3.82 24.58
C GLN A 135 -3.95 -3.55 23.47
N LEU A 136 -4.68 -4.58 23.03
CA LEU A 136 -5.60 -4.44 21.90
C LEU A 136 -6.76 -3.48 22.23
N ASP A 137 -7.38 -3.65 23.39
CA ASP A 137 -8.53 -2.84 23.81
C ASP A 137 -8.13 -1.36 23.92
N GLU A 138 -7.01 -1.07 24.58
CA GLU A 138 -6.42 0.28 24.67
C GLU A 138 -6.13 0.87 23.28
N ALA A 139 -5.59 0.07 22.35
CA ALA A 139 -5.31 0.52 20.99
C ALA A 139 -6.59 0.92 20.23
N ILE A 140 -7.65 0.12 20.36
CA ILE A 140 -8.95 0.37 19.75
C ILE A 140 -9.60 1.61 20.36
N GLU A 141 -9.61 1.73 21.69
CA GLU A 141 -10.16 2.89 22.40
C GLU A 141 -9.44 4.19 21.98
N THR A 142 -8.12 4.15 21.87
CA THR A 142 -7.32 5.28 21.38
C THR A 142 -7.73 5.68 19.97
N PHE A 143 -7.86 4.72 19.04
CA PHE A 143 -8.29 5.00 17.67
C PHE A 143 -9.70 5.60 17.62
N ILE A 144 -10.67 5.00 18.31
CA ILE A 144 -12.06 5.48 18.36
C ILE A 144 -12.14 6.89 18.97
N GLY A 145 -11.39 7.14 20.05
CA GLY A 145 -11.31 8.44 20.70
C GLY A 145 -10.77 9.54 19.80
N LEU A 146 -9.85 9.22 18.88
CA LEU A 146 -9.33 10.14 17.88
C LEU A 146 -10.26 10.31 16.66
N LEU A 147 -10.98 9.25 16.28
CA LEU A 147 -11.83 9.24 15.10
C LEU A 147 -13.01 10.22 15.22
N GLY A 148 -13.69 10.24 16.38
CA GLY A 148 -14.86 11.10 16.60
C GLY A 148 -14.58 12.60 16.39
N PRO A 149 -13.57 13.19 17.06
CA PRO A 149 -13.16 14.58 16.85
C PRO A 149 -12.68 14.86 15.42
N PHE A 150 -12.01 13.91 14.79
CA PHE A 150 -11.52 14.05 13.42
C PHE A 150 -12.67 14.18 12.42
N ILE A 151 -13.68 13.29 12.50
CA ILE A 151 -14.87 13.33 11.63
C ILE A 151 -15.61 14.68 11.78
N LYS A 152 -15.75 15.18 13.01
CA LYS A 152 -16.42 16.47 13.27
C LYS A 152 -15.70 17.67 12.65
N LYS A 153 -14.36 17.62 12.54
CA LYS A 153 -13.53 18.72 12.03
C LYS A 153 -13.33 18.70 10.52
N SER A 154 -13.44 17.54 9.87
CA SER A 154 -13.02 17.36 8.47
C SER A 154 -14.04 16.63 7.59
N PRO A 155 -15.29 17.13 7.44
CA PRO A 155 -16.31 16.45 6.64
C PRO A 155 -15.98 16.34 5.15
N LYS A 156 -15.11 17.21 4.59
CA LYS A 156 -14.76 17.23 3.16
C LYS A 156 -13.40 16.62 2.80
N GLN A 157 -12.46 16.51 3.75
CA GLN A 157 -11.09 16.02 3.48
C GLN A 157 -11.00 14.50 3.33
N TRP A 158 -12.09 13.76 3.58
CA TRP A 158 -12.13 12.30 3.43
C TRP A 158 -12.08 11.83 1.97
N LEU A 159 -12.53 12.65 1.01
CA LEU A 159 -12.63 12.23 -0.40
C LEU A 159 -11.31 12.26 -1.17
N GLU A 160 -10.30 13.01 -0.71
CA GLU A 160 -9.10 13.31 -1.51
C GLU A 160 -7.88 12.42 -1.19
N LYS A 161 -7.92 11.59 -0.15
CA LYS A 161 -6.75 10.79 0.30
C LYS A 161 -6.73 9.33 -0.18
N GLY A 162 -7.62 8.97 -1.10
CA GLY A 162 -7.72 7.64 -1.69
C GLY A 162 -6.74 7.41 -2.81
#